data_AF-A0A846ZDB3-F1
#
_entry.id   AF-A0A846ZDB3-F1
#
_cell.length_a   1.000
_cell.length_b   1.000
_cell.length_c   1.000
_cell.angle_alpha   90.00
_cell.angle_beta   90.00
_cell.angle_gamma   90.00
#
_symmetry.space_group_name_H-M   'P 1'
#
loop_
_entity.id
_entity.type
_entity.pdbx_description
1 polymer ?
#
loop_
_entity_poly.entity_id
_entity_poly.type
_entity_poly.pdbx_seq_one_letter_code
_entity_poly.pdbx_strand_id
1 'polypeptide(L)' 'MLAGGRWSQGTGEDVFSVDDPATGEPLGVVAVSTRADVDAAVAAACDAAPGWAA' A
#
# COMPACT_ATOMS: atom_id res chain seq x y z
N MET A 1 0.06 0.28 4.43
CA MET A 1 -0.49 1.01 3.27
C MET A 1 -0.12 2.49 3.38
N LEU A 2 0.23 3.16 2.27
CA LEU A 2 0.47 4.60 2.22
C LEU A 2 -0.40 5.23 1.13
N ALA A 3 -1.28 6.15 1.50
CA ALA A 3 -2.12 6.91 0.57
C ALA A 3 -2.36 8.32 1.10
N GLY A 4 -2.48 9.30 0.20
CA GLY A 4 -2.68 10.71 0.58
C GLY A 4 -1.63 11.26 1.55
N GLY A 5 -0.38 10.76 1.45
CA GLY A 5 0.71 11.15 2.36
C GLY A 5 0.62 10.60 3.78
N ARG A 6 -0.26 9.62 4.05
CA ARG A 6 -0.46 9.04 5.38
C ARG A 6 -0.28 7.53 5.39
N TRP A 7 0.48 7.05 6.37
CA TRP A 7 0.62 5.63 6.65
C TRP A 7 -0.60 5.10 7.42
N SER A 8 -1.08 3.93 7.03
CA SER A 8 -2.09 3.15 7.73
C SER A 8 -1.75 1.66 7.67
N GLN A 9 -2.44 0.86 8.47
CA GLN A 9 -2.31 -0.61 8.40
C GLN A 9 -2.94 -1.19 7.13
N GLY A 10 -3.77 -0.42 6.40
CA GLY A 10 -4.68 -0.97 5.41
C GLY A 10 -5.89 -1.63 6.07
N THR A 11 -6.77 -2.21 5.26
CA THR A 11 -7.98 -2.90 5.72
C THR A 11 -7.92 -4.42 5.54
N GLY A 12 -6.83 -4.93 4.98
CA GLY A 12 -6.62 -6.36 4.76
C GLY A 12 -6.16 -7.07 6.03
N GLU A 13 -6.63 -8.29 6.22
CA GLU A 13 -6.20 -9.18 7.31
C GLU A 13 -5.08 -10.14 6.86
N ASP A 14 -4.93 -10.35 5.55
CA ASP A 14 -3.89 -11.17 4.97
C ASP A 14 -2.54 -10.42 4.88
N VAL A 15 -1.46 -11.18 5.01
CA VAL A 15 -0.09 -10.68 4.87
C VAL A 15 0.70 -11.50 3.86
N PHE A 16 1.62 -10.83 3.16
CA PHE A 16 2.58 -11.45 2.25
C PHE A 16 3.98 -11.40 2.88
N SER A 17 4.64 -12.57 2.97
CA SER A 17 6.04 -12.65 3.41
C SER A 17 6.97 -12.23 2.26
N VAL A 18 7.88 -11.32 2.54
CA VAL A 18 8.97 -10.98 1.65
C VAL A 18 10.19 -11.78 2.09
N ASP A 19 10.63 -12.69 1.25
CA ASP A 19 11.76 -13.57 1.55
C ASP A 19 13.03 -13.08 0.83
N ASP A 20 14.19 -13.28 1.44
CA ASP A 20 15.50 -12.97 0.83
C ASP A 20 15.78 -13.94 -0.31
N PRO A 21 15.97 -13.48 -1.57
CA PRO A 21 16.23 -14.37 -2.70
C PRO A 21 17.58 -15.11 -2.61
N ALA A 22 18.52 -14.65 -1.79
CA ALA A 22 19.82 -15.28 -1.63
C ALA A 22 19.80 -16.43 -0.62
N THR A 23 18.99 -16.34 0.44
CA THR A 23 18.98 -17.30 1.56
C THR A 23 17.66 -18.06 1.70
N GLY A 24 16.57 -17.51 1.18
CA GLY A 24 15.20 -18.00 1.38
C GLY A 24 14.62 -17.64 2.75
N GLU A 25 15.31 -16.85 3.57
CA GLU A 25 14.81 -16.47 4.89
C GLU A 25 13.84 -15.27 4.83
N PRO A 26 12.81 -15.21 5.70
CA PRO A 26 11.87 -14.09 5.74
C PRO A 26 12.55 -12.78 6.17
N LEU A 27 12.40 -11.73 5.37
CA LEU A 27 12.83 -10.37 5.71
C LEU A 27 11.76 -9.58 6.47
N GLY A 28 10.49 -9.89 6.22
CA GLY A 28 9.37 -9.22 6.87
C GLY A 28 8.05 -9.51 6.16
N VAL A 29 6.98 -8.88 6.66
CA VAL A 29 5.63 -9.05 6.12
C VAL A 29 5.06 -7.70 5.68
N VAL A 30 4.27 -7.73 4.61
CA VAL A 30 3.48 -6.58 4.15
C VAL A 30 2.01 -6.96 4.10
N ALA A 31 1.12 -6.05 4.52
CA ALA A 31 -0.32 -6.28 4.45
C ALA A 31 -0.78 -6.34 2.99
N VAL A 32 -1.62 -7.32 2.67
CA VAL A 32 -2.25 -7.43 1.35
C VAL A 32 -3.39 -6.41 1.29
N SER A 33 -3.28 -5.45 0.38
CA SER A 33 -4.27 -4.38 0.25
C SER A 33 -5.60 -4.91 -0.27
N THR A 34 -6.70 -4.44 0.31
CA THR A 34 -8.05 -4.78 -0.16
C THR A 34 -8.48 -3.85 -1.29
N ARG A 35 -9.66 -4.12 -1.87
CA ARG A 35 -10.33 -3.18 -2.78
C ARG A 35 -10.54 -1.81 -2.13
N ALA A 36 -10.94 -1.75 -0.86
CA ALA A 36 -11.19 -0.48 -0.18
C ALA A 36 -9.92 0.37 -0.03
N ASP A 37 -8.79 -0.29 0.21
CA ASP A 37 -7.48 0.38 0.26
C ASP A 37 -7.13 0.98 -1.12
N VAL A 38 -7.36 0.22 -2.19
CA VAL A 38 -7.12 0.69 -3.56
C VAL A 38 -8.02 1.89 -3.89
N ASP A 39 -9.31 1.81 -3.57
CA ASP A 39 -10.27 2.89 -3.82
C ASP A 39 -9.88 4.17 -3.09
N ALA A 40 -9.47 4.07 -1.82
CA ALA A 40 -8.99 5.21 -1.04
C ALA A 40 -7.69 5.81 -1.61
N ALA A 41 -6.77 4.98 -2.08
CA ALA A 41 -5.53 5.44 -2.70
C ALA A 41 -5.79 6.17 -4.02
N VAL A 42 -6.67 5.63 -4.86
CA VAL A 42 -7.05 6.26 -6.14
C VAL A 42 -7.78 7.58 -5.90
N ALA A 43 -8.73 7.63 -4.96
CA ALA A 43 -9.43 8.87 -4.62
C ALA A 43 -8.44 9.97 -4.19
N ALA A 44 -7.53 9.66 -3.26
CA ALA A 44 -6.51 10.62 -2.83
C ALA A 44 -5.58 11.08 -3.97
N ALA A 45 -5.24 10.18 -4.90
CA ALA A 45 -4.45 10.53 -6.07
C ALA A 45 -5.23 11.43 -7.05
N CYS A 46 -6.51 11.15 -7.28
CA CYS A 46 -7.39 11.98 -8.12
C CYS A 46 -7.56 13.39 -7.56
N ASP A 47 -7.71 13.54 -6.24
CA ASP A 47 -7.82 14.85 -5.59
C ASP A 47 -6.54 15.69 -5.75
N ALA A 48 -5.37 15.05 -5.71
CA ALA A 48 -4.08 15.73 -5.86
C ALA A 48 -3.71 16.03 -7.32
N ALA A 49 -4.24 15.27 -8.28
CA ALA A 49 -3.82 15.33 -9.68
C ALA A 49 -3.94 16.72 -10.33
N PRO A 50 -5.02 17.51 -10.15
CA PRO A 50 -5.12 18.84 -10.75
C PRO A 50 -4.04 19.81 -10.26
N GLY A 51 -3.72 19.76 -8.96
CA GLY A 51 -2.67 20.61 -8.38
C GLY A 51 -1.27 20.20 -8.81
N TRP A 52 -1.06 18.92 -9.10
CA TRP A 52 0.22 18.41 -9.62
C TRP A 52 0.42 18.75 -11.10
N ALA A 53 -0.65 18.80 -11.89
CA ALA A 53 -0.60 19.03 -13.33
C ALA A 53 -0.59 20.51 -13.76
N ALA A 54 -0.63 21.45 -12.81
CA ALA A 54 -0.72 22.89 -13.04
C ALA A 54 0.64 23.56 -13.34
#